data_AF-A0A960RAZ2-F1
#
_entry.id   AF-A0A960RAZ2-F1
#
_cell.length_a   1.000
_cell.length_b   1.000
_cell.length_c   1.000
_cell.angle_alpha   90.00
_cell.angle_beta   90.00
_cell.angle_gamma   90.00
#
_symmetry.space_group_name_H-M   'P 1'
#
loop_
_entity.id
_entity.type
_entity.pdbx_description
1 polymer ?
#
loop_
_entity_poly.entity_id
_entity_poly.type
_entity_poly.pdbx_seq_one_letter_code
_entity_poly.pdbx_strand_id
1 'polypeptide(L)'
;TVIFFTSDHGIAFPGGKTTQYEPGLTVPMLVRDPRSQQRGFVSDAMVSLVDLTPTILDIAGAPIDKKDFRGRSFLSTVSDPEATGWDVVYGSHTFHEIQMYYPMRTVRQRQYKLIWNIAFPLPYPFASDLWAAPTWQAQYEQGSHAMYGQRTVRRYIQRPEFELFDLEKDPHETNNL
;
A
#
# COMPACT_ATOMS: atom_id res chain seq x y z
N THR A 1 15.32 -23.17 -6.74
CA THR A 1 14.67 -22.38 -5.68
C THR A 1 14.15 -21.09 -6.26
N VAL A 2 12.88 -20.77 -6.04
CA VAL A 2 12.32 -19.45 -6.33
C VAL A 2 12.60 -18.54 -5.13
N ILE A 3 13.04 -17.31 -5.38
CA ILE A 3 13.32 -16.32 -4.34
C ILE A 3 12.33 -15.17 -4.46
N PHE A 4 11.70 -14.81 -3.35
CA PHE A 4 10.88 -13.61 -3.21
C PHE A 4 11.56 -12.66 -2.22
N PHE A 5 11.64 -11.38 -2.55
CA PHE A 5 12.07 -10.32 -1.65
C PHE A 5 11.03 -9.21 -1.65
N THR A 6 10.57 -8.82 -0.47
CA THR A 6 9.54 -7.79 -0.29
C THR A 6 9.61 -7.15 1.10
N SER A 7 8.73 -6.19 1.38
CA SER A 7 8.47 -5.58 2.69
C SER A 7 7.04 -5.90 3.11
N ASP A 8 6.75 -5.84 4.41
CA ASP A 8 5.41 -6.03 4.95
C ASP A 8 4.55 -4.77 4.82
N HIS A 9 5.17 -3.60 4.98
CA HIS A 9 4.54 -2.30 4.81
C HIS A 9 5.54 -1.22 4.36
N GLY A 10 5.02 -0.02 4.09
CA GLY A 10 5.80 1.17 3.77
C GLY A 10 6.69 1.71 4.89
N ILE A 11 7.56 2.67 4.57
CA ILE A 11 8.56 3.22 5.50
C ILE A 11 7.94 3.91 6.73
N ALA A 12 8.64 3.95 7.86
CA ALA A 12 8.19 4.60 9.09
C ALA A 12 8.35 6.14 9.06
N PHE A 13 7.75 6.78 8.06
CA PHE A 13 7.80 8.23 7.79
C PHE A 13 6.41 8.78 7.43
N PRO A 14 6.21 10.11 7.39
CA PRO A 14 4.95 10.74 6.98
C PRO A 14 4.34 10.11 5.72
N GLY A 15 3.08 9.69 5.82
CA GLY A 15 2.35 9.07 4.70
C GLY A 15 2.77 7.62 4.39
N GLY A 16 3.67 7.04 5.20
CA GLY A 16 4.13 5.66 5.09
C GLY A 16 3.34 4.70 5.98
N LYS A 17 4.06 3.95 6.83
CA LYS A 17 3.54 2.98 7.81
C LYS A 17 2.26 3.48 8.47
N THR A 18 1.29 2.57 8.66
CA THR A 18 -0.08 2.79 9.17
C THR A 18 -1.07 3.43 8.20
N THR A 19 -0.61 4.12 7.15
CA THR A 19 -1.52 4.79 6.21
C THR A 19 -1.87 3.91 5.01
N GLN A 20 -2.85 4.33 4.23
CA GLN A 20 -3.23 3.71 2.95
C GLN A 20 -2.78 4.55 1.73
N TYR A 21 -1.94 5.56 1.94
CA TYR A 21 -1.30 6.33 0.86
C TYR A 21 -0.23 5.50 0.13
N GLU A 22 0.25 5.97 -1.02
CA GLU A 22 1.26 5.27 -1.82
C GLU A 22 2.51 4.91 -1.01
N PRO A 23 3.10 5.81 -0.18
CA PRO A 23 4.26 5.45 0.61
C PRO A 23 3.99 4.41 1.69
N GLY A 24 2.72 4.15 2.03
CA GLY A 24 2.30 3.14 3.02
C GLY A 24 2.01 1.77 2.42
N LEU A 25 1.51 1.73 1.17
CA LEU A 25 1.09 0.51 0.49
C LEU A 25 2.11 -0.03 -0.52
N THR A 26 2.93 0.83 -1.11
CA THR A 26 3.89 0.44 -2.14
C THR A 26 5.15 -0.14 -1.50
N VAL A 27 5.34 -1.45 -1.68
CA VAL A 27 6.50 -2.21 -1.16
C VAL A 27 7.32 -2.76 -2.32
N PRO A 28 8.63 -2.98 -2.14
CA PRO A 28 9.43 -3.66 -3.16
C PRO A 28 8.90 -5.08 -3.40
N MET A 29 8.98 -5.57 -4.63
CA MET A 29 8.72 -6.97 -4.97
C MET A 29 9.74 -7.42 -6.01
N LEU A 30 10.67 -8.29 -5.59
CA LEU A 30 11.63 -8.92 -6.48
C LEU A 30 11.38 -10.42 -6.48
N VAL A 31 11.22 -11.00 -7.67
CA VAL A 31 11.04 -12.45 -7.83
C VAL A 31 12.11 -12.99 -8.76
N ARG A 32 12.85 -13.98 -8.26
CA ARG A 32 13.81 -14.74 -9.06
C ARG A 32 13.34 -16.17 -9.19
N ASP A 33 12.80 -16.51 -10.36
CA ASP A 33 12.51 -17.89 -10.74
C ASP A 33 13.63 -18.45 -11.64
N PRO A 34 14.32 -19.54 -11.26
CA PRO A 34 15.31 -20.19 -12.12
C PRO A 34 14.70 -20.85 -13.37
N ARG A 35 13.39 -21.09 -13.41
CA ARG A 35 12.68 -21.71 -14.54
C ARG A 35 12.27 -20.69 -15.60
N SER A 36 12.10 -19.42 -15.23
CA SER A 36 11.75 -18.35 -16.16
C SER A 36 12.86 -18.10 -17.18
N GLN A 37 12.46 -17.93 -18.44
CA GLN A 37 13.35 -17.63 -19.57
C GLN A 37 13.63 -16.11 -19.68
N GLN A 38 12.76 -15.28 -19.12
CA GLN A 38 12.94 -13.83 -19.09
C GLN A 38 13.44 -13.37 -17.72
N ARG A 39 14.43 -12.47 -17.72
CA ARG A 39 15.11 -12.00 -16.51
C ARG A 39 15.49 -10.53 -16.64
N GLY A 40 15.55 -9.84 -15.50
CA GLY A 40 16.03 -8.46 -15.44
C GLY A 40 15.07 -7.44 -16.08
N PHE A 41 13.78 -7.76 -16.13
CA PHE A 41 12.74 -6.85 -16.60
C PHE A 41 11.92 -6.30 -15.42
N VAL A 42 11.20 -5.21 -15.69
CA VAL A 42 10.21 -4.62 -14.77
C VAL A 42 8.83 -5.00 -15.28
N SER A 43 7.95 -5.42 -14.37
CA SER A 43 6.54 -5.67 -14.69
C SER A 43 5.69 -4.59 -14.05
N ASP A 44 4.79 -4.00 -14.84
CA ASP A 44 3.78 -3.06 -14.35
C ASP A 44 2.52 -3.76 -13.82
N ALA A 45 2.51 -5.09 -13.70
CA ALA A 45 1.41 -5.83 -13.12
C ALA A 45 1.17 -5.38 -11.66
N MET A 46 -0.04 -4.91 -11.37
CA MET A 46 -0.43 -4.52 -10.02
C MET A 46 -0.73 -5.76 -9.18
N VAL A 47 0.25 -6.18 -8.38
CA VAL A 47 0.16 -7.33 -7.46
C VAL A 47 0.06 -6.87 -6.01
N SER A 48 -0.45 -7.72 -5.13
CA SER A 48 -0.56 -7.48 -3.69
C SER A 48 0.08 -8.63 -2.89
N LEU A 49 0.45 -8.37 -1.63
CA LEU A 49 1.00 -9.41 -0.75
C LEU A 49 0.05 -10.59 -0.54
N VAL A 50 -1.27 -10.38 -0.69
CA VAL A 50 -2.27 -11.47 -0.64
C VAL A 50 -2.16 -12.45 -1.82
N ASP A 51 -1.45 -12.07 -2.89
CA ASP A 51 -1.19 -12.92 -4.05
C ASP A 51 0.01 -13.85 -3.82
N LEU A 52 0.84 -13.61 -2.80
CA LEU A 52 2.02 -14.44 -2.52
C LEU A 52 1.65 -15.88 -2.18
N THR A 53 0.68 -16.09 -1.30
CA THR A 53 0.27 -17.44 -0.89
C THR A 53 -0.20 -18.29 -2.07
N PRO A 54 -1.19 -17.87 -2.89
CA PRO A 54 -1.59 -18.66 -4.05
C PRO A 54 -0.45 -18.82 -5.07
N THR A 55 0.46 -17.85 -5.21
CA THR A 55 1.63 -17.97 -6.10
C THR A 55 2.62 -19.04 -5.62
N ILE A 56 2.90 -19.12 -4.31
CA ILE A 56 3.81 -20.13 -3.75
C ILE A 56 3.21 -21.54 -3.90
N LEU A 57 1.89 -21.68 -3.68
CA LEU A 57 1.19 -22.96 -3.88
C LEU A 57 1.25 -23.41 -5.34
N ASP A 58 1.06 -22.48 -6.28
CA ASP A 58 1.12 -22.74 -7.73
C ASP A 58 2.52 -23.20 -8.14
N ILE A 59 3.56 -22.52 -7.64
CA ILE A 59 4.96 -22.92 -7.83
C ILE A 59 5.24 -24.34 -7.32
N ALA A 60 4.62 -24.74 -6.21
CA ALA A 60 4.77 -26.04 -5.59
C ALA A 60 3.92 -27.14 -6.25
N GLY A 61 3.03 -26.80 -7.18
CA GLY A 61 2.07 -27.73 -7.77
C GLY A 61 1.00 -28.21 -6.78
N ALA A 62 0.76 -27.45 -5.70
CA ALA A 62 -0.27 -27.75 -4.72
C ALA A 62 -1.66 -27.36 -5.28
N PRO A 63 -2.74 -28.08 -4.90
CA PRO A 63 -4.08 -27.72 -5.32
C PRO A 63 -4.49 -26.36 -4.73
N ILE A 64 -5.08 -25.52 -5.57
CA ILE A 64 -5.59 -24.19 -5.19
C ILE A 64 -7.08 -24.14 -5.50
N ASP A 65 -7.90 -23.87 -4.48
CA ASP A 65 -9.30 -23.47 -4.69
C ASP A 65 -9.39 -21.94 -4.62
N LYS A 66 -9.89 -21.32 -5.69
CA LYS A 66 -9.99 -19.85 -5.79
C LYS A 66 -10.88 -19.25 -4.70
N LYS A 67 -11.78 -20.02 -4.09
CA LYS A 67 -12.67 -19.52 -3.03
C LYS A 67 -11.95 -19.29 -1.69
N ASP A 68 -10.79 -19.92 -1.49
CA ASP A 68 -10.04 -19.87 -0.23
C ASP A 68 -9.16 -18.62 -0.13
N PHE A 69 -8.89 -17.96 -1.27
CA PHE A 69 -7.97 -16.83 -1.35
C PHE A 69 -8.68 -15.57 -1.83
N ARG A 70 -8.21 -14.42 -1.31
CA ARG A 70 -8.59 -13.10 -1.82
C ARG A 70 -7.64 -12.58 -2.90
N GLY A 71 -6.44 -13.16 -2.98
CA GLY A 71 -5.50 -12.97 -4.08
C GLY A 71 -5.55 -14.10 -5.09
N ARG A 72 -4.67 -14.05 -6.10
CA ARG A 72 -4.50 -15.10 -7.12
C ARG A 72 -3.02 -15.25 -7.49
N SER A 73 -2.63 -16.39 -8.05
CA SER A 73 -1.24 -16.59 -8.47
C SER A 73 -0.83 -15.57 -9.52
N PHE A 74 0.27 -14.84 -9.28
CA PHE A 74 0.88 -13.94 -10.25
C PHE A 74 2.07 -14.57 -10.98
N LEU A 75 2.25 -15.90 -10.88
CA LEU A 75 3.37 -16.59 -11.52
C LEU A 75 3.49 -16.30 -13.02
N SER A 76 2.37 -16.04 -13.71
CA SER A 76 2.36 -15.64 -15.12
C SER A 76 3.10 -14.31 -15.36
N THR A 77 3.01 -13.35 -14.44
CA THR A 77 3.67 -12.04 -14.57
C THR A 77 5.17 -12.10 -14.31
N VAL A 78 5.65 -13.16 -13.64
CA VAL A 78 7.08 -13.38 -13.35
C VAL A 78 7.86 -13.78 -14.60
N SER A 79 7.18 -14.28 -15.64
CA SER A 79 7.81 -14.72 -16.90
C SER A 79 7.37 -13.93 -18.13
N ASP A 80 6.50 -12.94 -17.95
CA ASP A 80 5.91 -12.14 -19.02
C ASP A 80 5.80 -10.66 -18.60
N PRO A 81 6.65 -9.76 -19.14
CA PRO A 81 6.57 -8.33 -18.88
C PRO A 81 5.26 -7.70 -19.34
N GLU A 82 4.60 -8.30 -20.34
CA GLU A 82 3.39 -7.78 -20.97
C GLU A 82 2.12 -8.43 -20.40
N ALA A 83 2.22 -9.08 -19.23
CA ALA A 83 1.09 -9.75 -18.61
C ALA A 83 -0.07 -8.78 -18.33
N THR A 84 -1.23 -9.08 -18.92
CA THR A 84 -2.44 -8.24 -18.82
C THR A 84 -3.39 -8.71 -17.71
N GLY A 85 -4.36 -7.85 -17.37
CA GLY A 85 -5.43 -8.16 -16.41
C GLY A 85 -5.05 -7.96 -14.94
N TRP A 86 -3.89 -7.35 -14.66
CA TRP A 86 -3.38 -7.00 -13.33
C TRP A 86 -3.44 -5.49 -13.10
N ASP A 87 -4.66 -4.94 -13.15
CA ASP A 87 -4.89 -3.50 -13.19
C ASP A 87 -5.45 -2.93 -11.87
N VAL A 88 -5.79 -3.79 -10.91
CA VAL A 88 -6.51 -3.39 -9.69
C VAL A 88 -5.90 -4.07 -8.47
N VAL A 89 -5.67 -3.28 -7.41
CA VAL A 89 -5.28 -3.75 -6.08
C VAL A 89 -6.16 -3.13 -5.01
N TYR A 90 -6.27 -3.82 -3.88
CA TYR A 90 -7.08 -3.43 -2.75
C TYR A 90 -6.25 -3.32 -1.48
N GLY A 91 -6.64 -2.41 -0.60
CA GLY A 91 -6.08 -2.23 0.73
C GLY A 91 -7.16 -2.23 1.80
N SER A 92 -6.85 -2.81 2.96
CA SER A 92 -7.75 -2.84 4.11
C SER A 92 -6.95 -2.71 5.40
N HIS A 93 -7.30 -1.72 6.20
CA HIS A 93 -6.73 -1.48 7.53
C HIS A 93 -7.88 -1.24 8.52
N THR A 94 -7.73 -1.69 9.76
CA THR A 94 -8.76 -1.48 10.81
C THR A 94 -8.11 -0.89 12.06
N PHE A 95 -7.09 -1.59 12.58
CA PHE A 95 -6.31 -1.18 13.73
C PHE A 95 -4.82 -1.31 13.39
N HIS A 96 -4.00 -0.53 14.11
CA HIS A 96 -2.58 -0.79 14.21
C HIS A 96 -2.24 -1.21 15.64
N GLU A 97 -2.24 -0.27 16.59
CA GLU A 97 -2.35 -0.59 18.02
C GLU A 97 -3.82 -0.69 18.43
N ILE A 98 -4.11 -1.32 19.58
CA ILE A 98 -5.48 -1.54 20.05
C ILE A 98 -6.28 -0.24 20.25
N GLN A 99 -5.58 0.86 20.55
CA GLN A 99 -6.18 2.20 20.74
C GLN A 99 -6.34 2.97 19.42
N MET A 100 -5.77 2.47 18.31
CA MET A 100 -5.76 3.14 17.01
C MET A 100 -6.92 2.65 16.13
N TYR A 101 -8.16 2.92 16.54
CA TYR A 101 -9.34 2.62 15.72
C TYR A 101 -9.49 3.66 14.60
N TYR A 102 -8.99 3.35 13.41
CA TYR A 102 -9.19 4.15 12.20
C TYR A 102 -9.25 3.27 10.96
N PRO A 103 -10.42 2.64 10.70
CA PRO A 103 -10.56 1.74 9.57
C PRO A 103 -10.53 2.48 8.24
N MET A 104 -9.75 1.94 7.30
CA MET A 104 -9.59 2.48 5.96
C MET A 104 -9.75 1.37 4.92
N ARG A 105 -10.40 1.68 3.80
CA ARG A 105 -10.51 0.79 2.63
C ARG A 105 -9.99 1.49 1.41
N THR A 106 -9.25 0.77 0.59
CA THR A 106 -8.59 1.34 -0.59
C THR A 106 -8.84 0.46 -1.78
N VAL A 107 -9.12 1.10 -2.91
CA VAL A 107 -9.02 0.48 -4.24
C VAL A 107 -8.15 1.37 -5.09
N ARG A 108 -7.20 0.77 -5.80
CA ARG A 108 -6.43 1.45 -6.83
C ARG A 108 -6.61 0.71 -8.12
N GLN A 109 -7.02 1.43 -9.16
CA GLN A 109 -7.04 0.96 -10.53
C GLN A 109 -6.13 1.85 -11.37
N ARG A 110 -4.91 1.38 -11.64
CA ARG A 110 -3.87 2.11 -12.38
C ARG A 110 -3.66 3.53 -11.85
N GLN A 111 -4.13 4.52 -12.62
CA GLN A 111 -4.06 5.95 -12.38
C GLN A 111 -4.86 6.38 -11.16
N TYR A 112 -6.04 5.81 -10.94
CA TYR A 112 -6.96 6.30 -9.91
C TYR A 112 -6.88 5.48 -8.64
N LYS A 113 -6.88 6.17 -7.51
CA LYS A 113 -6.89 5.56 -6.19
C LYS A 113 -7.93 6.23 -5.31
N LEU A 114 -8.79 5.41 -4.71
CA LEU A 114 -9.78 5.83 -3.73
C LEU A 114 -9.40 5.27 -2.37
N ILE A 115 -9.39 6.12 -1.35
CA ILE A 115 -9.33 5.76 0.07
C ILE A 115 -10.64 6.18 0.72
N TRP A 116 -11.26 5.26 1.44
CA TRP A 116 -12.42 5.51 2.30
C TRP A 116 -11.98 5.44 3.76
N ASN A 117 -12.01 6.60 4.43
CA ASN A 117 -11.74 6.76 5.86
C ASN A 117 -13.04 6.58 6.65
N ILE A 118 -13.30 5.38 7.14
CA ILE A 118 -14.59 5.04 7.79
C ILE A 118 -14.81 5.86 9.07
N ALA A 119 -13.73 6.15 9.80
CA ALA A 119 -13.74 6.93 11.03
C ALA A 119 -13.31 8.40 10.82
N PHE A 120 -13.50 8.97 9.63
CA PHE A 120 -13.05 10.34 9.29
C PHE A 120 -13.46 11.47 10.26
N PRO A 121 -14.57 11.41 11.02
CA PRO A 121 -14.88 12.48 11.98
C PRO A 121 -13.88 12.51 13.15
N LEU A 122 -13.16 11.42 13.38
CA LEU A 122 -12.12 11.31 14.40
C LEU A 122 -10.75 11.77 13.85
N PRO A 123 -9.86 12.29 14.71
CA PRO A 123 -8.48 12.53 14.30
C PRO A 123 -7.78 11.20 13.98
N TYR A 124 -6.92 11.21 12.96
CA TYR A 124 -6.08 10.09 12.60
C TYR A 124 -5.14 9.74 13.78
N PRO A 125 -5.17 8.50 14.28
CA PRO A 125 -4.36 8.11 15.43
C PRO A 125 -2.92 7.79 15.02
N PHE A 126 -2.00 7.86 15.98
CA PHE A 126 -0.58 7.55 15.77
C PHE A 126 -0.17 6.32 16.55
N ALA A 127 0.68 5.50 15.94
CA ALA A 127 1.42 4.49 16.65
C ALA A 127 2.41 5.19 17.60
N SER A 128 2.63 4.59 18.77
CA SER A 128 3.46 5.18 19.83
C SER A 128 4.90 5.48 19.35
N ASP A 129 5.46 4.62 18.52
CA ASP A 129 6.78 4.79 17.88
C ASP A 129 6.79 5.97 16.89
N LEU A 130 5.77 6.07 16.03
CA LEU A 130 5.63 7.16 15.06
C LEU A 130 5.34 8.51 15.71
N TRP A 131 4.58 8.51 16.82
CA TRP A 131 4.36 9.70 17.62
C TRP A 131 5.68 10.18 18.24
N ALA A 132 6.48 9.29 18.82
CA ALA A 132 7.75 9.67 19.44
C ALA A 132 8.83 10.08 18.43
N ALA A 133 8.63 9.84 17.13
CA ALA A 133 9.63 10.08 16.10
C ALA A 133 10.02 11.57 15.99
N PRO A 134 11.33 11.90 15.93
CA PRO A 134 11.80 13.28 15.78
C PRO A 134 11.20 14.01 14.58
N THR A 135 10.99 13.28 13.47
CA THR A 135 10.38 13.82 12.25
C THR A 135 8.95 14.33 12.47
N TRP A 136 8.17 13.67 13.32
CA TRP A 136 6.83 14.12 13.68
C TRP A 136 6.89 15.29 14.67
N GLN A 137 7.60 15.11 15.78
CA GLN A 137 7.68 16.11 16.86
C GLN A 137 8.16 17.48 16.34
N ALA A 138 9.18 17.49 15.48
CA ALA A 138 9.72 18.73 14.91
C ALA A 138 8.69 19.55 14.12
N GLN A 139 7.74 18.91 13.44
CA GLN A 139 6.68 19.62 12.69
C GLN A 139 5.47 19.90 13.56
N TYR A 140 5.13 18.99 14.47
CA TYR A 140 4.00 19.16 15.39
C TYR A 140 4.18 20.38 16.31
N GLU A 141 5.40 20.61 16.81
CA GLU A 141 5.76 21.76 17.65
C GLU A 141 5.61 23.11 16.93
N GLN A 142 5.76 23.13 15.60
CA GLN A 142 5.56 24.33 14.77
C GLN A 142 4.07 24.66 14.56
N GLY A 143 3.16 23.76 14.96
CA GLY A 143 1.73 23.97 14.95
C GLY A 143 1.01 23.46 13.71
N SER A 144 -0.31 23.69 13.67
CA SER A 144 -1.24 23.03 12.75
C SER A 144 -1.03 23.33 11.25
N HIS A 145 -0.36 24.43 10.92
CA HIS A 145 -0.06 24.85 9.56
C HIS A 145 1.32 24.42 9.08
N ALA A 146 2.15 23.83 9.95
CA ALA A 146 3.46 23.31 9.58
C ALA A 146 3.32 22.16 8.56
N MET A 147 4.30 22.04 7.67
CA MET A 147 4.30 21.01 6.64
C MET A 147 4.86 19.70 7.19
N TYR A 148 4.11 18.62 7.01
CA TYR A 148 4.50 17.26 7.31
C TYR A 148 4.47 16.45 6.00
N GLY A 149 5.61 16.46 5.30
CA GLY A 149 5.66 16.09 3.89
C GLY A 149 4.97 17.15 3.02
N GLN A 150 4.12 16.71 2.09
CA GLN A 150 3.35 17.60 1.20
C GLN A 150 1.97 18.00 1.76
N ARG A 151 1.67 17.66 3.02
CA ARG A 151 0.42 18.02 3.72
C ARG A 151 0.74 18.83 4.96
N THR A 152 -0.20 19.65 5.43
CA THR A 152 -0.04 20.27 6.76
C THR A 152 -0.30 19.27 7.87
N VAL A 153 0.24 19.52 9.07
CA VAL A 153 -0.07 18.76 10.29
C VAL A 153 -1.59 18.61 10.47
N ARG A 154 -2.36 19.69 10.26
CA ARG A 154 -3.83 19.66 10.33
C ARG A 154 -4.45 18.69 9.33
N ARG A 155 -4.03 18.73 8.07
CA ARG A 155 -4.56 17.85 7.00
C ARG A 155 -4.14 16.39 7.20
N TYR A 156 -3.01 16.15 7.84
CA TYR A 156 -2.56 14.80 8.16
C TYR A 156 -3.44 14.14 9.26
N ILE A 157 -3.78 14.93 10.29
CA ILE A 157 -4.62 14.48 11.41
C ILE A 157 -6.09 14.42 11.00
N GLN A 158 -6.63 15.45 10.34
CA GLN A 158 -8.03 15.52 9.95
C GLN A 158 -8.19 15.25 8.45
N ARG A 159 -8.62 14.04 8.11
CA ARG A 159 -8.80 13.58 6.73
C ARG A 159 -10.27 13.62 6.33
N PRO A 160 -10.60 13.83 5.04
CA PRO A 160 -11.96 13.72 4.55
C PRO A 160 -12.44 12.24 4.55
N GLU A 161 -13.75 12.02 4.44
CA GLU A 161 -14.32 10.66 4.37
C GLU A 161 -13.81 9.88 3.16
N PHE A 162 -13.80 10.53 2.00
CA PHE A 162 -13.32 9.96 0.76
C PHE A 162 -12.15 10.78 0.22
N GLU A 163 -11.09 10.09 -0.19
CA GLU A 163 -9.92 10.64 -0.85
C GLU A 163 -9.74 9.95 -2.20
N LEU A 164 -10.01 10.67 -3.30
CA LEU A 164 -9.81 10.21 -4.67
C LEU A 164 -8.62 10.96 -5.29
N PHE A 165 -7.64 10.22 -5.81
CA PHE A 165 -6.43 10.76 -6.41
C PHE A 165 -6.24 10.27 -7.84
N ASP A 166 -5.74 11.16 -8.70
CA ASP A 166 -5.14 10.85 -10.01
C ASP A 166 -3.61 10.81 -9.84
N LEU A 167 -3.05 9.61 -9.74
CA LEU A 167 -1.64 9.37 -9.42
C LEU A 167 -0.69 9.72 -10.58
N GLU A 168 -1.19 9.91 -11.80
CA GLU A 168 -0.36 10.38 -12.92
C GLU A 168 -0.13 11.89 -12.82
N LYS A 169 -1.14 12.66 -12.39
CA LYS A 169 -1.04 14.12 -12.24
C LYS A 169 -0.59 14.55 -10.85
N ASP A 170 -0.91 13.77 -9.83
CA ASP A 170 -0.61 14.03 -8.42
C ASP A 170 -0.05 12.75 -7.75
N PRO A 171 1.22 12.39 -8.03
CA PRO A 171 1.86 11.20 -7.47
C PRO A 171 2.07 11.28 -5.95
N HIS A 172 1.79 12.43 -5.34
CA HIS A 172 1.94 12.66 -3.90
C HIS A 172 0.60 12.62 -3.15
N GLU A 173 -0.51 12.39 -3.85
CA GLU A 173 -1.86 12.27 -3.27
C GLU A 173 -2.26 13.52 -2.44
N THR A 174 -1.91 14.70 -2.91
CA THR A 174 -2.09 15.99 -2.21
C THR A 174 -3.39 16.70 -2.58
N ASN A 175 -3.94 16.40 -3.75
CA ASN A 175 -5.14 17.01 -4.30
C ASN A 175 -6.26 15.96 -4.42
N ASN A 176 -7.19 16.01 -3.48
CA ASN A 176 -8.41 15.20 -3.51
C ASN A 176 -9.36 15.71 -4.59
N LEU A 177 -9.83 14.83 -5.49
CA LEU A 177 -10.70 15.14 -6.63
C LEU A 177 -12.19 15.24 -6.29
#